data_AF-A0A9D2VYV9-F1
#
_entry.id   AF-A0A9D2VYV9-F1
#
_cell.length_a   1.000
_cell.length_b   1.000
_cell.length_c   1.000
_cell.angle_alpha   90.00
_cell.angle_beta   90.00
_cell.angle_gamma   90.00
#
_symmetry.space_group_name_H-M   'P 1'
#
loop_
_entity.id
_entity.type
_entity.pdbx_description
1 polymer ?
#
loop_
_entity_poly.entity_id
_entity_poly.type
_entity_poly.pdbx_seq_one_letter_code
_entity_poly.pdbx_strand_id
1 'polypeptide(L)'
;MEKEKITFGTQTLEYDAISEGGGLLKVSVNGGDMAALETMFSCDQTDLEKITQKSADDQVQRVFKNYDIFKSIQKDKNVVIDETTEETADIVTVTLQQESAVEIAIRKLQAGQKDLQAGQDIQDGAINDLAGVVSDMATGELALDPEITEEPENATEEQQ
;
A
#
# COMPACT_ATOMS: atom_id res chain seq x y z
N MET A 1 11.30 -30.38 -16.65
CA MET A 1 10.68 -30.45 -15.31
C MET A 1 9.90 -29.18 -15.11
N GLU A 2 8.71 -29.25 -14.51
CA GLU A 2 7.98 -28.03 -14.13
C GLU A 2 8.67 -27.36 -12.94
N LYS A 3 8.75 -26.03 -12.95
CA LYS A 3 9.45 -25.26 -11.93
C LYS A 3 8.56 -25.02 -10.72
N GLU A 4 9.18 -25.00 -9.55
CA GLU A 4 8.55 -24.49 -8.33
C GLU A 4 8.36 -22.98 -8.41
N LYS A 5 7.45 -22.46 -7.59
CA LYS A 5 6.98 -21.07 -7.66
C LYS A 5 7.04 -20.42 -6.29
N ILE A 6 7.30 -19.13 -6.27
CA ILE A 6 6.97 -18.28 -5.12
C ILE A 6 5.84 -17.31 -5.50
N THR A 7 4.97 -17.01 -4.54
CA THR A 7 3.89 -16.04 -4.68
C THR A 7 3.92 -15.03 -3.55
N PHE A 8 3.79 -13.75 -3.89
CA PHE A 8 3.74 -12.62 -2.96
C PHE A 8 2.89 -11.50 -3.58
N GLY A 9 2.00 -10.89 -2.80
CA GLY A 9 0.98 -9.99 -3.35
C GLY A 9 0.19 -10.65 -4.49
N THR A 10 0.18 -10.00 -5.66
CA THR A 10 -0.39 -10.52 -6.91
C THR A 10 0.64 -11.22 -7.81
N GLN A 11 1.91 -11.25 -7.41
CA GLN A 11 3.01 -11.73 -8.22
C GLN A 11 3.24 -13.23 -8.03
N THR A 12 3.67 -13.90 -9.10
CA THR A 12 4.12 -15.29 -9.09
C THR A 12 5.41 -15.39 -9.89
N LEU A 13 6.43 -16.03 -9.33
CA LEU A 13 7.73 -16.21 -9.95
C LEU A 13 8.15 -17.69 -9.89
N GLU A 14 8.50 -18.25 -11.04
CA GLU A 14 9.24 -19.51 -11.11
C GLU A 14 10.73 -19.28 -10.85
N TYR A 15 11.35 -20.17 -10.09
CA TYR A 15 12.76 -20.04 -9.70
C TYR A 15 13.54 -21.34 -9.96
N ASP A 16 14.87 -21.22 -10.00
CA ASP A 16 15.79 -22.34 -10.14
C ASP A 16 16.42 -22.72 -8.80
N ALA A 17 16.67 -21.75 -7.91
CA ALA A 17 17.09 -22.03 -6.55
C ALA A 17 16.49 -21.03 -5.55
N ILE A 18 16.23 -21.52 -4.33
CA ILE A 18 15.81 -20.70 -3.19
C ILE A 18 16.59 -21.13 -1.95
N SER A 19 17.07 -20.16 -1.17
CA SER A 19 17.75 -20.43 0.09
C SER A 19 17.41 -19.38 1.15
N GLU A 20 17.28 -19.84 2.39
CA GLU A 20 16.98 -19.01 3.55
C GLU A 20 18.05 -19.23 4.62
N GLY A 21 18.61 -18.14 5.16
CA GLY A 21 19.56 -18.22 6.27
C GLY A 21 20.12 -16.86 6.67
N GLY A 22 20.45 -16.70 7.96
CA GLY A 22 21.06 -15.46 8.47
C GLY A 22 20.17 -14.22 8.31
N GLY A 23 18.83 -14.40 8.30
CA GLY A 23 17.88 -13.32 8.03
C GLY A 23 17.84 -12.86 6.58
N LEU A 24 18.34 -13.69 5.64
CA LEU A 24 18.28 -13.42 4.20
C LEU A 24 17.51 -14.52 3.48
N LEU A 25 16.68 -14.12 2.53
CA LEU A 25 16.05 -14.98 1.55
C LEU A 25 16.66 -14.67 0.19
N LYS A 26 17.21 -15.69 -0.47
CA LYS A 26 17.79 -15.57 -1.81
C LYS A 26 16.99 -16.41 -2.78
N VAL A 27 16.59 -15.80 -3.90
CA VAL A 27 15.85 -16.44 -4.98
C VAL A 27 16.63 -16.24 -6.27
N SER A 28 16.96 -17.33 -6.95
CA SER A 28 17.80 -17.33 -8.16
C SER A 28 17.04 -17.86 -9.36
N VAL A 29 17.21 -17.20 -10.51
CA VAL A 29 16.58 -17.54 -11.78
C VAL A 29 17.64 -17.62 -12.87
N ASN A 30 17.70 -18.77 -13.56
CA ASN A 30 18.57 -19.00 -14.70
C ASN A 30 18.03 -18.24 -15.92
N GLY A 31 18.88 -17.44 -16.55
CA GLY A 31 18.50 -16.56 -17.66
C GLY A 31 17.55 -15.43 -17.25
N GLY A 32 17.44 -15.13 -15.95
CA GLY A 32 16.53 -14.10 -15.45
C GLY A 32 16.80 -12.71 -16.05
N ASP A 33 15.73 -11.95 -16.28
CA ASP A 33 15.83 -10.52 -16.60
C ASP A 33 15.94 -9.74 -15.29
N MET A 34 17.08 -9.10 -15.09
CA MET A 34 17.39 -8.32 -13.90
C MET A 34 16.40 -7.16 -13.69
N ALA A 35 16.02 -6.44 -14.75
CA ALA A 35 15.12 -5.30 -14.65
C ALA A 35 13.68 -5.74 -14.36
N ALA A 36 13.25 -6.85 -14.95
CA ALA A 36 11.93 -7.43 -14.68
C ALA A 36 11.82 -7.94 -13.24
N LEU A 37 12.87 -8.62 -12.73
CA LEU A 37 12.92 -9.08 -11.35
C LEU A 37 12.97 -7.91 -10.37
N GLU A 38 13.81 -6.90 -10.62
CA GLU A 38 13.85 -5.69 -9.79
C GLU A 38 12.48 -5.01 -9.72
N THR A 39 11.79 -4.87 -10.86
CA THR A 39 10.42 -4.31 -10.91
C THR A 39 9.43 -5.19 -10.12
N MET A 40 9.50 -6.51 -10.29
CA MET A 40 8.60 -7.45 -9.61
C MET A 40 8.73 -7.40 -8.09
N PHE A 41 9.97 -7.30 -7.58
CA PHE A 41 10.26 -7.21 -6.14
C PHE A 41 10.24 -5.77 -5.58
N SER A 42 9.95 -4.77 -6.43
CA SER A 42 9.67 -3.39 -6.00
C SER A 42 8.19 -3.16 -5.66
N CYS A 43 7.40 -4.22 -5.49
CA CYS A 43 6.01 -4.14 -5.07
C CYS A 43 5.87 -3.55 -3.65
N ASP A 44 4.63 -3.28 -3.24
CA ASP A 44 4.38 -2.76 -1.89
C ASP A 44 5.03 -3.66 -0.84
N GLN A 45 5.74 -3.06 0.13
CA GLN A 45 6.46 -3.81 1.18
C GLN A 45 5.54 -4.81 1.90
N THR A 46 4.26 -4.47 2.05
CA THR A 46 3.25 -5.36 2.66
C THR A 46 3.05 -6.67 1.92
N ASP A 47 3.26 -6.71 0.60
CA ASP A 47 3.13 -7.92 -0.20
C ASP A 47 4.28 -8.91 0.06
N LEU A 48 5.46 -8.38 0.39
CA LEU A 48 6.65 -9.16 0.74
C LEU A 48 6.73 -9.53 2.23
N GLU A 49 5.83 -9.01 3.07
CA GLU A 49 5.68 -9.50 4.45
C GLU A 49 5.32 -11.00 4.48
N LYS A 50 4.77 -11.54 3.39
CA LYS A 50 4.45 -12.97 3.25
C LYS A 50 4.75 -13.49 1.84
N ILE A 51 5.80 -14.29 1.73
CA ILE A 51 6.17 -14.98 0.49
C ILE A 51 5.84 -16.47 0.65
N THR A 52 5.04 -17.02 -0.25
CA THR A 52 4.61 -18.43 -0.21
C THR A 52 5.33 -19.23 -1.28
N GLN A 53 6.08 -20.24 -0.88
CA GLN A 53 6.70 -21.22 -1.78
C GLN A 53 5.70 -22.34 -2.08
N LYS A 54 5.61 -22.69 -3.36
CA LYS A 54 4.72 -23.73 -3.87
C LYS A 54 5.48 -24.69 -4.77
N SER A 55 5.05 -25.95 -4.77
CA SER A 55 5.46 -26.93 -5.77
C SER A 55 5.00 -26.51 -7.17
N ALA A 56 5.49 -27.21 -8.20
CA ALA A 56 4.99 -27.08 -9.57
C ALA A 56 3.46 -27.23 -9.66
N ASP A 57 2.89 -28.19 -8.93
CA ASP A 57 1.45 -28.48 -8.80
C ASP A 57 0.68 -27.51 -7.87
N ASP A 58 1.24 -26.35 -7.58
CA ASP A 58 0.64 -25.29 -6.75
C ASP A 58 0.35 -25.68 -5.28
N GLN A 59 0.97 -26.76 -4.79
CA GLN A 59 0.86 -27.13 -3.36
C GLN A 59 1.79 -26.27 -2.52
N VAL A 60 1.27 -25.68 -1.45
CA VAL A 60 2.06 -24.86 -0.52
C VAL A 60 3.07 -25.74 0.21
N GLN A 61 4.35 -25.39 0.09
CA GLN A 61 5.45 -26.09 0.76
C GLN A 61 5.95 -25.30 1.97
N ARG A 62 6.10 -23.98 1.83
CA ARG A 62 6.67 -23.11 2.86
C ARG A 62 6.14 -21.69 2.78
N VAL A 63 6.17 -20.98 3.91
CA VAL A 63 5.84 -19.56 3.99
C VAL A 63 6.97 -18.83 4.69
N PHE A 64 7.57 -17.88 3.99
CA PHE A 64 8.54 -16.94 4.52
C PHE A 64 7.81 -15.67 4.97
N LYS A 65 8.20 -15.14 6.13
CA LYS A 65 7.56 -13.96 6.72
C LYS A 65 8.57 -12.84 6.89
N ASN A 66 8.10 -11.62 6.68
CA ASN A 66 8.81 -10.38 6.95
C ASN A 66 10.06 -10.20 6.09
N TYR A 67 10.06 -10.67 4.83
CA TYR A 67 11.20 -10.49 3.91
C TYR A 67 10.94 -9.33 2.95
N ASP A 68 10.47 -8.21 3.48
CA ASP A 68 9.99 -7.04 2.74
C ASP A 68 11.05 -5.97 2.49
N ILE A 69 12.28 -6.20 2.97
CA ILE A 69 13.41 -5.32 2.70
C ILE A 69 14.19 -5.85 1.50
N PHE A 70 14.05 -5.19 0.34
CA PHE A 70 14.90 -5.47 -0.81
C PHE A 70 16.35 -5.08 -0.50
N LYS A 71 17.26 -6.08 -0.53
CA LYS A 71 18.67 -5.86 -0.17
C LYS A 71 19.55 -5.65 -1.40
N SER A 72 19.42 -6.54 -2.39
CA SER A 72 20.21 -6.47 -3.62
C SER A 72 19.67 -7.41 -4.69
N ILE A 73 19.99 -7.10 -5.93
CA ILE A 73 19.88 -8.00 -7.08
C ILE A 73 21.25 -8.10 -7.76
N GLN A 74 21.68 -9.31 -8.10
CA GLN A 74 22.99 -9.59 -8.68
C GLN A 74 22.84 -10.53 -9.88
N LYS A 75 23.71 -10.35 -10.88
CA LYS A 75 23.77 -11.21 -12.06
C LYS A 75 25.17 -11.81 -12.22
N ASP A 76 25.27 -13.11 -12.03
CA ASP A 76 26.47 -13.89 -12.27
C ASP A 76 26.42 -14.46 -13.69
N LYS A 77 27.48 -14.26 -14.48
CA LYS A 77 27.50 -14.67 -15.90
C LYS A 77 28.24 -15.97 -16.10
N ASN A 78 27.78 -16.78 -17.06
CA ASN A 78 28.41 -18.05 -17.44
C ASN A 78 28.68 -18.99 -16.26
N VAL A 79 27.73 -19.09 -15.32
CA VAL A 79 27.82 -20.02 -14.20
C VAL A 79 27.58 -21.43 -14.73
N VAL A 80 28.47 -22.37 -14.40
CA VAL A 80 28.29 -23.79 -14.73
C VAL A 80 27.13 -24.33 -13.88
N ILE A 81 26.06 -24.76 -14.55
CA ILE A 81 24.86 -25.32 -13.91
C ILE A 81 24.79 -26.84 -14.00
N ASP A 82 25.55 -27.43 -14.93
CA ASP A 82 25.72 -28.88 -15.04
C ASP A 82 27.20 -29.19 -15.32
N GLU A 83 27.87 -29.81 -14.34
CA GLU A 83 29.29 -30.17 -14.44
C GLU A 83 29.57 -31.31 -15.43
N THR A 84 28.56 -32.10 -15.81
CA THR A 84 28.70 -33.23 -16.73
C THR A 84 28.61 -32.78 -18.18
N THR A 85 27.72 -31.83 -18.47
CA THR A 85 27.49 -31.32 -19.83
C THR A 85 28.24 -30.01 -20.13
N GLU A 86 28.90 -29.43 -19.12
CA GLU A 86 29.51 -28.09 -19.16
C GLU A 86 28.50 -26.99 -19.52
N GLU A 87 27.21 -27.21 -19.25
CA GLU A 87 26.17 -26.23 -19.50
C GLU A 87 26.37 -25.01 -18.60
N THR A 88 26.33 -23.83 -19.20
CA THR A 88 26.45 -22.56 -18.49
C THR A 88 25.21 -21.72 -18.68
N ALA A 89 24.85 -20.97 -17.64
CA ALA A 89 23.78 -19.99 -17.67
C ALA A 89 24.18 -18.71 -16.93
N ASP A 90 23.58 -17.60 -17.34
CA ASP A 90 23.57 -16.41 -16.51
C ASP A 90 22.56 -16.62 -15.36
N ILE A 91 22.94 -16.36 -14.12
CA ILE A 91 22.06 -16.51 -12.95
C ILE A 91 21.79 -15.13 -12.37
N VAL A 92 20.51 -14.78 -12.23
CA VAL A 92 20.09 -13.58 -11.50
C VAL A 92 19.58 -13.98 -10.13
N THR A 93 20.15 -13.40 -9.08
CA THR A 93 19.79 -13.65 -7.69
C THR A 93 19.23 -12.39 -7.03
N VAL A 94 18.00 -12.47 -6.55
CA VAL A 94 17.38 -11.46 -5.70
C VAL A 94 17.61 -11.85 -4.24
N THR A 95 18.05 -10.89 -3.43
CA THR A 95 18.23 -11.05 -1.99
C THR A 95 17.30 -10.12 -1.24
N LEU A 96 16.47 -10.69 -0.37
CA LEU A 96 15.59 -10.00 0.54
C LEU A 96 16.11 -10.17 1.97
N GLN A 97 15.96 -9.14 2.79
CA GLN A 97 16.32 -9.16 4.19
C GLN A 97 15.07 -9.25 5.05
N GLN A 98 15.18 -10.06 6.10
CA GLN A 98 14.14 -10.18 7.09
C GLN A 98 14.08 -8.91 7.95
N GLU A 99 12.92 -8.26 8.00
CA GLU A 99 12.61 -7.20 8.95
C GLU A 99 12.29 -7.81 10.33
N SER A 100 12.76 -7.14 11.39
CA SER A 100 12.46 -7.57 12.75
C SER A 100 10.96 -7.44 13.05
N ALA A 101 10.43 -8.38 13.83
CA ALA A 101 9.05 -8.29 14.32
C ALA A 101 8.78 -6.99 15.10
N VAL A 102 9.81 -6.44 15.76
CA VAL A 102 9.72 -5.17 16.50
C VAL A 102 9.60 -3.99 15.54
N GLU A 103 10.39 -3.98 14.48
CA GLU A 103 10.37 -2.91 13.46
C GLU A 103 9.01 -2.89 12.74
N ILE A 104 8.50 -4.08 12.37
CA ILE A 104 7.16 -4.23 11.81
C ILE A 104 6.08 -3.73 12.77
N ALA A 105 6.18 -4.07 14.06
CA ALA A 105 5.22 -3.60 15.05
C ALA A 105 5.22 -2.08 15.18
N ILE A 106 6.42 -1.46 15.19
CA ILE A 106 6.56 0.01 15.21
C ILE A 106 5.94 0.62 13.95
N ARG A 107 6.26 0.11 12.76
CA ARG A 107 5.69 0.57 11.49
C ARG A 107 4.16 0.51 11.49
N LYS A 108 3.59 -0.61 11.95
CA LYS A 108 2.13 -0.81 12.03
C LYS A 108 1.46 0.12 13.04
N LEU A 109 2.09 0.35 14.19
CA LEU A 109 1.60 1.31 15.19
C LEU A 109 1.63 2.75 14.66
N GLN A 110 2.71 3.14 13.99
CA GLN A 110 2.84 4.46 13.38
C GLN A 110 1.78 4.69 12.28
N ALA A 111 1.55 3.67 11.44
CA ALA A 111 0.48 3.72 10.43
C ALA A 111 -0.90 3.90 11.09
N GLY A 112 -1.21 3.10 12.11
CA GLY A 112 -2.49 3.22 12.83
C GLY A 112 -2.67 4.56 13.55
N GLN A 113 -1.61 5.14 14.12
CA GLN A 113 -1.66 6.48 14.70
C GLN A 113 -1.97 7.57 13.66
N LYS A 114 -1.38 7.46 12.47
CA LYS A 114 -1.64 8.39 11.36
C LYS A 114 -3.11 8.34 10.93
N ASP A 115 -3.69 7.15 10.84
CA ASP A 115 -5.10 6.99 10.45
C ASP A 115 -6.05 7.55 11.51
N LEU A 116 -5.74 7.35 12.79
CA LEU A 116 -6.49 7.94 13.90
C LEU A 116 -6.44 9.47 13.86
N GLN A 117 -5.26 10.06 13.62
CA GLN A 117 -5.11 11.50 13.51
C GLN A 117 -5.90 12.07 12.32
N ALA A 118 -5.83 11.42 11.15
CA ALA A 118 -6.61 11.84 9.98
C ALA A 118 -8.12 11.80 10.27
N GLY A 119 -8.60 10.80 11.00
CA GLY A 119 -10.00 10.71 11.43
C GLY A 119 -10.41 11.80 12.42
N GLN A 120 -9.50 12.23 13.30
CA GLN A 120 -9.72 13.36 14.21
C GLN A 120 -9.75 14.70 13.48
N ASP A 121 -8.82 14.93 12.56
CA ASP A 121 -8.75 16.19 11.79
C ASP A 121 -10.04 16.43 10.98
N ILE A 122 -10.62 15.36 10.41
CA ILE A 122 -11.92 15.43 9.72
C ILE A 122 -13.05 15.78 10.69
N GLN A 123 -13.05 15.19 11.88
CA GLN A 123 -14.07 15.47 12.90
C GLN A 123 -13.96 16.90 13.43
N ASP A 124 -12.74 17.37 13.69
CA ASP A 124 -12.48 18.72 14.19
C ASP A 124 -12.91 19.78 13.16
N GLY A 125 -12.65 19.54 11.87
CA GLY A 125 -13.16 20.39 10.79
C GLY A 125 -14.69 20.45 10.76
N ALA A 126 -15.36 19.30 10.81
CA ALA A 126 -16.82 19.25 10.84
C ALA A 126 -17.43 19.91 12.09
N ILE A 127 -16.79 19.78 13.26
CA ILE A 127 -17.20 20.47 14.49
C ILE A 127 -17.04 21.97 14.34
N ASN A 128 -15.93 22.44 13.75
CA ASN A 128 -15.71 23.86 13.50
C ASN A 128 -16.77 24.45 12.57
N ASP A 129 -17.15 23.71 11.51
CA ASP A 129 -18.21 24.13 10.59
C ASP A 129 -19.58 24.23 11.31
N LEU A 130 -19.91 23.25 12.15
CA LEU A 130 -21.14 23.29 12.96
C LEU A 130 -21.14 24.43 13.97
N ALA A 131 -19.99 24.73 14.59
CA ALA A 131 -19.85 25.86 15.51
C ALA A 131 -20.09 27.19 14.78
N GLY A 132 -19.68 27.31 13.51
CA GLY A 132 -20.02 28.44 12.64
C GLY A 132 -21.52 28.58 12.43
N VAL A 133 -22.20 27.52 11.97
CA VAL A 133 -23.66 27.52 11.75
C VAL A 133 -24.44 27.87 13.02
N VAL A 134 -24.05 27.32 14.18
CA VAL A 134 -24.70 27.63 15.46
C VAL A 134 -24.44 29.08 15.87
N SER A 135 -23.26 29.63 15.57
CA SER A 135 -22.95 31.04 15.82
C SER A 135 -23.83 31.95 14.96
N ASP A 136 -23.98 31.65 13.67
CA ASP A 136 -24.83 32.41 12.74
C ASP A 136 -26.31 32.37 13.17
N MET A 137 -26.77 31.22 13.65
CA MET A 137 -28.12 31.07 14.22
C MET A 137 -28.29 31.87 15.52
N ALA A 138 -27.25 31.98 16.34
CA ALA A 138 -27.29 32.70 17.61
C ALA A 138 -27.20 34.22 17.45
N THR A 139 -26.50 34.71 16.42
CA THR A 139 -26.37 36.15 16.11
C THR A 139 -27.56 36.69 15.32
N GLY A 140 -28.40 35.84 14.75
CA GLY A 140 -29.64 36.24 14.09
C GLY A 140 -29.45 36.89 12.72
N GLU A 141 -28.29 36.73 12.07
CA GLU A 141 -28.09 37.09 10.66
C GLU A 141 -28.70 36.04 9.72
N LEU A 142 -29.99 35.73 9.90
CA LEU A 142 -30.80 35.33 8.76
C LEU A 142 -31.25 36.64 8.13
N ALA A 143 -30.68 36.99 6.98
CA ALA A 143 -31.14 38.11 6.17
C ALA A 143 -32.62 37.92 5.84
N LEU A 144 -33.50 38.38 6.73
CA LEU A 144 -34.91 38.59 6.46
C LEU A 144 -34.97 39.87 5.63
N ASP A 145 -35.26 39.72 4.34
CA ASP A 145 -35.61 40.82 3.45
C ASP A 145 -36.59 41.75 4.18
N PRO A 146 -36.25 43.03 4.39
CA PRO A 146 -37.14 43.95 5.08
C PRO A 146 -38.31 44.30 4.16
N GLU A 147 -39.51 43.97 4.66
CA GLU A 147 -40.80 44.61 4.38
C GLU A 147 -41.23 44.81 2.92
N ILE A 148 -42.15 43.96 2.51
CA ILE A 148 -43.18 44.28 1.52
C ILE A 148 -44.05 45.39 2.12
N THR A 149 -43.78 46.67 1.83
CA THR A 149 -44.69 47.76 2.14
C THR A 149 -45.90 47.69 1.22
N GLU A 150 -47.00 47.09 1.69
CA GLU A 150 -48.34 47.35 1.18
C GLU A 150 -48.81 48.71 1.72
N GLU A 151 -48.95 49.72 0.85
CA GLU A 151 -49.62 50.96 1.20
C GLU A 151 -51.13 50.68 1.40
N PRO A 152 -51.75 51.12 2.52
CA PRO A 152 -53.18 50.98 2.69
C PRO A 152 -53.93 52.05 1.88
N GLU A 153 -54.94 51.61 1.12
CA GLU A 153 -56.04 52.45 0.63
C GLU A 153 -56.61 53.28 1.78
N ASN A 154 -56.63 54.60 1.63
CA ASN A 154 -57.52 55.45 2.43
C ASN A 154 -58.39 56.28 1.50
N ALA A 155 -59.59 55.75 1.24
CA ALA A 155 -60.73 56.52 0.81
C ALA A 155 -61.27 57.31 2.02
N THR A 156 -61.44 58.63 1.89
CA THR A 156 -62.52 59.33 2.60
C THR A 156 -62.95 60.58 1.81
N GLU A 157 -64.27 60.78 1.86
CA GLU A 157 -65.18 61.53 1.03
C GLU A 157 -65.20 63.07 1.16
N GLU A 158 -65.79 63.68 0.12
CA GLU A 158 -66.69 64.86 0.07
C GLU A 158 -66.30 66.17 0.80
N GLN A 159 -66.38 67.30 0.06
CA GLN A 159 -67.41 68.32 0.31
C GLN A 159 -67.45 69.45 -0.75
N GLN A 160 -68.69 69.66 -1.24
CA GLN A 160 -69.33 70.88 -1.80
C GLN A 160 -69.03 71.34 -3.23
#